data_AF-A0A5N6N157-F1
#
_entry.id   AF-A0A5N6N157-F1
#
_cell.length_a   1.000
_cell.length_b   1.000
_cell.length_c   1.000
_cell.angle_alpha   90.00
_cell.angle_beta   90.00
_cell.angle_gamma   90.00
#
_symmetry.space_group_name_H-M   'P 1'
#
loop_
_entity.id
_entity.type
_entity.pdbx_description
1 polymer ?
#
loop_
_entity_poly.entity_id
_entity_poly.type
_entity_poly.pdbx_seq_one_letter_code
_entity_poly.pdbx_strand_id
1 'polypeptide(L)'
;MCIDYRELNKLTIKNRYPLPRIDDLFDQLQGSQYFSKIDLRSGYHQLRVQDEDIPKTAFRTRYGHYEFMVMPFGLTNAPAVFMDLMNQVCKPYLDQFVILFIDDILIYSKSKAEHEEHLGKILELLKEHKLYAKFSKCEFWLREVQFLGHVVNSEGIHVDPAKIEAIKNWDTPRTPTEIRSFLGLAGYYRRFISNFSKIALPLTKLTQKSEPFVWEQKQEDAFQTLKQKLCDAPILSLP
;
A
#
# COMPACT_ATOMS: atom_id res chain seq x y z
N MET A 1 -6.93 -11.29 18.86
CA MET A 1 -8.40 -11.14 19.03
C MET A 1 -8.88 -10.17 17.96
N CYS A 2 -9.89 -10.54 17.18
CA CYS A 2 -10.48 -9.68 16.16
C CYS A 2 -11.94 -9.42 16.54
N ILE A 3 -12.36 -8.17 16.57
CA ILE A 3 -13.73 -7.78 16.90
C ILE A 3 -14.45 -7.43 15.60
N ASP A 4 -15.65 -7.96 15.43
CA ASP A 4 -16.47 -7.71 14.24
C ASP A 4 -17.24 -6.39 14.38
N TYR A 5 -16.63 -5.31 13.91
CA TYR A 5 -17.25 -3.98 13.88
C TYR A 5 -18.08 -3.71 12.61
N ARG A 6 -18.45 -4.71 11.80
CA ARG A 6 -19.16 -4.48 10.52
C ARG A 6 -20.44 -3.65 10.67
N GLU A 7 -21.26 -3.90 11.68
CA GLU A 7 -22.49 -3.12 11.90
C GLU A 7 -22.19 -1.70 12.38
N LEU A 8 -21.25 -1.53 13.31
CA LEU A 8 -20.80 -0.21 13.75
C LEU A 8 -20.24 0.61 12.58
N ASN A 9 -19.46 -0.02 11.71
CA ASN A 9 -18.86 0.59 10.53
C ASN A 9 -19.91 1.07 9.50
N LYS A 10 -21.09 0.45 9.44
CA LYS A 10 -22.19 0.91 8.58
C LYS A 10 -22.82 2.21 9.10
N LEU A 11 -22.89 2.36 10.42
CA LEU A 11 -23.46 3.54 11.08
C LEU A 11 -22.47 4.70 11.20
N THR A 12 -21.16 4.40 11.11
CA THR A 12 -20.10 5.40 11.20
C THR A 12 -20.01 6.22 9.92
N ILE A 13 -20.02 7.55 10.05
CA ILE A 13 -19.76 8.45 8.92
C ILE A 13 -18.33 8.22 8.43
N LYS A 14 -18.19 7.85 7.16
CA LYS A 14 -16.89 7.49 6.57
C LYS A 14 -16.05 8.74 6.33
N ASN A 15 -14.87 8.79 6.94
CA ASN A 15 -13.87 9.81 6.64
C ASN A 15 -13.19 9.45 5.31
N ARG A 16 -13.45 10.25 4.28
CA ARG A 16 -12.83 10.10 2.96
C ARG A 16 -11.50 10.86 2.93
N TYR A 17 -10.55 10.42 3.74
CA TYR A 17 -9.21 11.00 3.75
C TYR A 17 -8.55 10.77 2.38
N PRO A 18 -8.02 11.82 1.73
CA PRO A 18 -7.36 11.67 0.43
C PRO A 18 -6.03 10.95 0.64
N LEU A 19 -5.96 9.67 0.27
CA LEU A 19 -4.67 8.99 0.19
C LEU A 19 -3.90 9.49 -1.03
N PRO A 20 -2.58 9.74 -0.89
CA PRO A 20 -1.74 10.14 -2.01
C PRO A 20 -1.78 9.06 -3.10
N ARG A 21 -1.68 9.48 -4.36
CA ARG A 21 -1.55 8.50 -5.43
C ARG A 21 -0.19 7.86 -5.35
N ILE A 22 -0.17 6.55 -5.57
CA ILE A 22 1.05 5.75 -5.54
C ILE A 22 2.06 6.27 -6.57
N ASP A 23 1.58 6.73 -7.73
CA ASP A 23 2.42 7.36 -8.77
C ASP A 23 3.15 8.60 -8.21
N ASP A 24 2.41 9.52 -7.57
CA ASP A 24 2.96 10.76 -6.99
C ASP A 24 4.01 10.47 -5.89
N LEU A 25 3.79 9.43 -5.08
CA LEU A 25 4.75 9.00 -4.06
C LEU A 25 6.06 8.49 -4.68
N PHE A 26 5.95 7.81 -5.80
CA PHE A 26 7.11 7.25 -6.50
C PHE A 26 7.95 8.33 -7.17
N ASP A 27 7.33 9.36 -7.74
CA ASP A 27 8.05 10.49 -8.35
C ASP A 27 8.98 11.18 -7.33
N GLN A 28 8.61 11.21 -6.05
CA GLN A 28 9.46 11.77 -4.99
C GLN A 28 10.74 10.97 -4.73
N LEU A 29 10.77 9.67 -5.07
CA LEU A 29 11.93 8.80 -4.82
C LEU A 29 13.07 9.02 -5.83
N GLN A 30 12.90 9.94 -6.78
CA GLN A 30 13.86 10.15 -7.87
C GLN A 30 15.26 10.49 -7.36
N GLY A 31 16.26 9.77 -7.91
CA GLY A 31 17.67 9.96 -7.59
C GLY A 31 18.08 9.51 -6.19
N SER A 32 17.17 8.91 -5.43
CA SER A 32 17.46 8.34 -4.12
C SER A 32 18.27 7.05 -4.25
N GLN A 33 19.23 6.86 -3.35
CA GLN A 33 20.12 5.70 -3.33
C GLN A 33 20.16 4.97 -1.98
N TYR A 34 19.56 5.58 -0.96
CA TYR A 34 19.51 5.06 0.39
C TYR A 34 18.08 5.16 0.92
N PHE A 35 17.60 4.06 1.47
CA PHE A 35 16.24 3.93 1.96
C PHE A 35 16.25 3.33 3.37
N SER A 36 15.31 3.78 4.21
CA SER A 36 15.00 3.14 5.49
C SER A 36 13.49 3.08 5.64
N LYS A 37 12.99 1.96 6.13
CA LYS A 37 11.58 1.71 6.37
C LYS A 37 11.34 1.53 7.87
N ILE A 38 10.43 2.32 8.43
CA ILE A 38 10.02 2.22 9.83
C ILE A 38 8.55 1.76 9.88
N ASP A 39 8.31 0.59 10.48
CA ASP A 39 6.97 0.04 10.75
C ASP A 39 6.58 0.42 12.18
N LEU A 40 5.44 1.12 12.33
CA LEU A 40 4.94 1.52 13.64
C LEU A 40 4.27 0.35 14.37
N ARG A 41 4.61 0.16 15.64
CA ARG A 41 4.13 -0.97 16.45
C ARG A 41 2.64 -0.82 16.71
N SER A 42 1.84 -1.76 16.20
CA SER A 42 0.39 -1.77 16.41
C SER A 42 -0.23 -0.40 16.15
N GLY A 43 0.07 0.21 15.00
CA GLY A 43 -0.13 1.64 14.69
C GLY A 43 -1.35 2.27 15.36
N TYR A 44 -2.55 1.74 15.11
CA TYR A 44 -3.78 2.30 15.64
C TYR A 44 -3.88 2.27 17.17
N HIS A 45 -3.33 1.27 17.85
CA HIS A 45 -3.36 1.20 19.31
C HIS A 45 -2.53 2.30 19.99
N GLN A 46 -1.75 3.07 19.25
CA GLN A 46 -1.05 4.25 19.76
C GLN A 46 -1.95 5.50 19.82
N LEU A 47 -3.12 5.45 19.17
CA LEU A 47 -4.12 6.50 19.17
C LEU A 47 -5.13 6.26 20.31
N ARG A 48 -5.41 7.29 21.10
CA ARG A 48 -6.49 7.25 22.08
C ARG A 48 -7.83 7.49 21.39
N VAL A 49 -8.84 6.68 21.75
CA VAL A 49 -10.23 6.93 21.33
C VAL A 49 -10.77 8.10 22.14
N GLN A 50 -11.55 8.98 21.52
CA GLN A 50 -12.21 10.06 22.25
C GLN A 50 -13.11 9.47 23.34
N ASP A 51 -13.11 10.06 24.54
CA ASP A 51 -13.76 9.45 25.71
C ASP A 51 -15.28 9.18 25.47
N GLU A 52 -15.94 10.01 24.67
CA GLU A 52 -17.35 9.86 24.26
C GLU A 52 -17.61 8.68 23.31
N ASP A 53 -16.58 8.24 22.58
CA ASP A 53 -16.63 7.16 21.60
C ASP A 53 -16.14 5.82 22.15
N ILE A 54 -15.51 5.79 23.33
CA ILE A 54 -15.03 4.55 23.98
C ILE A 54 -16.13 3.48 24.08
N PRO A 55 -17.37 3.79 24.54
CA PRO A 55 -18.43 2.80 24.64
C PRO A 55 -18.86 2.21 23.29
N LYS A 56 -18.61 2.91 22.18
CA LYS A 56 -18.93 2.40 20.82
C LYS A 56 -17.98 1.27 20.42
N THR A 57 -16.80 1.19 21.04
CA THR A 57 -15.82 0.12 20.80
C THR A 57 -16.08 -1.14 21.62
N ALA A 58 -17.14 -1.15 22.43
CA ALA A 58 -17.44 -2.23 23.35
C ALA A 58 -17.55 -3.60 22.66
N PHE A 59 -17.02 -4.63 23.31
CA PHE A 59 -17.11 -6.02 22.89
C PHE A 59 -17.35 -6.93 24.09
N ARG A 60 -17.90 -8.11 23.82
CA ARG A 60 -18.22 -9.09 24.85
C ARG A 60 -17.41 -10.36 24.63
N THR A 61 -16.84 -10.88 25.70
CA THR A 61 -16.25 -12.22 25.75
C THR A 61 -17.06 -13.10 26.67
N ARG A 62 -16.71 -14.39 26.78
CA ARG A 62 -17.31 -15.30 27.76
C ARG A 62 -17.20 -14.76 29.20
N TYR A 63 -16.17 -13.97 29.49
CA TYR A 63 -15.79 -13.58 30.85
C TYR A 63 -16.11 -12.13 31.19
N GLY A 64 -16.64 -11.34 30.26
CA GLY A 64 -16.98 -9.95 30.56
C GLY A 64 -17.32 -9.10 29.36
N HIS A 65 -17.57 -7.84 29.67
CA HIS A 65 -17.77 -6.76 28.72
C HIS A 65 -16.60 -5.79 28.84
N TYR A 66 -16.01 -5.43 27.71
CA TYR A 66 -14.78 -4.66 27.65
C TYR A 66 -14.90 -3.60 26.56
N GLU A 67 -14.15 -2.51 26.75
CA GLU A 67 -14.10 -1.39 25.82
C GLU A 67 -12.64 -1.08 25.51
N PHE A 68 -12.38 -0.53 24.33
CA PHE A 68 -11.04 -0.09 23.95
C PHE A 68 -10.84 1.39 24.26
N MET A 69 -9.82 1.70 25.06
CA MET A 69 -9.37 3.08 25.29
C MET A 69 -8.49 3.61 24.15
N VAL A 70 -7.95 2.72 23.33
CA VAL A 70 -7.09 3.02 22.18
C VAL A 70 -7.71 2.49 20.91
N MET A 71 -7.45 3.09 19.76
CA MET A 71 -8.15 2.78 18.51
C MET A 71 -7.96 1.31 18.12
N PRO A 72 -9.00 0.45 18.19
CA PRO A 72 -8.87 -0.95 17.82
C PRO A 72 -8.82 -1.12 16.30
N PHE A 73 -8.20 -2.22 15.87
CA PHE A 73 -8.32 -2.68 14.49
C PHE A 73 -9.77 -3.02 14.13
N GLY A 74 -10.14 -2.78 12.88
CA GLY A 74 -11.47 -3.12 12.34
C GLY A 74 -12.44 -1.94 12.25
N LEU A 75 -12.11 -0.78 12.84
CA LEU A 75 -12.89 0.45 12.67
C LEU A 75 -12.59 1.10 11.30
N THR A 76 -13.65 1.53 10.61
CA THR A 76 -13.56 2.05 9.23
C THR A 76 -12.65 3.27 9.09
N ASN A 77 -12.63 4.16 10.08
CA ASN A 77 -11.87 5.42 10.00
C ASN A 77 -10.48 5.32 10.64
N ALA A 78 -10.08 4.18 11.23
CA ALA A 78 -8.79 4.07 11.92
C ALA A 78 -7.59 4.40 11.02
N PRO A 79 -7.50 3.91 9.77
CA PRO A 79 -6.39 4.28 8.87
C PRO A 79 -6.37 5.77 8.52
N ALA A 80 -7.55 6.38 8.34
CA ALA A 80 -7.67 7.80 7.99
C ALA A 80 -7.21 8.70 9.13
N VAL A 81 -7.61 8.41 10.36
CA VAL A 81 -7.19 9.16 11.55
C VAL A 81 -5.69 8.98 11.79
N PHE A 82 -5.17 7.77 11.60
CA PHE A 82 -3.74 7.52 11.74
C PHE A 82 -2.90 8.26 10.69
N MET A 83 -3.33 8.22 9.43
CA MET A 83 -2.70 9.01 8.37
C MET A 83 -2.73 10.50 8.66
N ASP A 84 -3.85 11.04 9.16
CA ASP A 84 -3.94 12.46 9.51
C ASP A 84 -2.94 12.84 10.61
N LEU A 85 -2.84 12.04 11.69
CA LEU A 85 -1.84 12.25 12.73
C LEU A 85 -0.43 12.21 12.15
N MET A 86 -0.10 11.16 11.41
CA MET A 86 1.25 10.99 10.86
C MET A 86 1.62 12.13 9.92
N ASN A 87 0.68 12.60 9.10
CA ASN A 87 0.88 13.76 8.24
C ASN A 87 1.12 15.03 9.05
N GLN A 88 0.42 15.24 10.16
CA GLN A 88 0.65 16.41 11.03
C GLN A 88 2.03 16.34 11.71
N VAL A 89 2.41 15.17 12.21
CA VAL A 89 3.71 14.94 12.89
C VAL A 89 4.86 15.11 11.90
N CYS A 90 4.83 14.41 10.77
CA CYS A 90 5.90 14.43 9.77
C CYS A 90 5.81 15.61 8.80
N LYS A 91 4.83 16.51 8.94
CA LYS A 91 4.61 17.69 8.08
C LYS A 91 5.89 18.43 7.69
N PRO A 92 6.87 18.65 8.59
CA PRO A 92 8.10 19.38 8.24
C PRO A 92 8.98 18.67 7.20
N TYR A 93 8.80 17.36 6.99
CA TYR A 93 9.66 16.50 6.19
C TYR A 93 8.92 15.76 5.05
N LEU A 94 7.60 15.92 4.97
CA LEU A 94 6.81 15.47 3.82
C LEU A 94 7.31 16.15 2.54
N ASP A 95 7.25 15.41 1.44
CA ASP A 95 7.67 15.85 0.10
C ASP A 95 9.16 16.27 -0.01
N GLN A 96 9.97 15.95 1.00
CA GLN A 96 11.42 16.22 1.01
C GLN A 96 12.24 14.93 1.06
N PHE A 97 12.03 14.12 2.09
CA PHE A 97 12.78 12.87 2.31
C PHE A 97 11.96 11.79 3.03
N VAL A 98 10.66 12.03 3.24
CA VAL A 98 9.74 11.13 3.92
C VAL A 98 8.49 10.92 3.09
N ILE A 99 8.12 9.66 2.92
CA ILE A 99 6.81 9.23 2.42
C ILE A 99 6.10 8.47 3.54
N LEU A 100 4.83 8.81 3.74
CA LEU A 100 3.94 8.09 4.64
C LEU A 100 2.94 7.27 3.85
N PHE A 101 2.79 6.00 4.22
CA PHE A 101 1.70 5.19 3.72
C PHE A 101 1.14 4.27 4.79
N ILE A 102 -0.01 4.68 5.33
CA ILE A 102 -0.71 4.03 6.45
C ILE A 102 0.24 3.88 7.65
N ASP A 103 0.74 2.67 7.91
CA ASP A 103 1.57 2.35 9.07
C ASP A 103 3.08 2.38 8.76
N ASP A 104 3.44 2.57 7.49
CA ASP A 104 4.82 2.57 7.00
C ASP A 104 5.34 4.01 6.82
N ILE A 105 6.51 4.29 7.39
CA ILE A 105 7.30 5.50 7.12
C ILE A 105 8.48 5.09 6.24
N LEU A 106 8.55 5.61 5.03
CA LEU A 106 9.68 5.44 4.13
C LEU A 106 10.54 6.70 4.14
N ILE A 107 11.81 6.54 4.47
CA ILE A 107 12.83 7.60 4.45
C ILE A 107 13.73 7.33 3.25
N TYR A 108 13.96 8.34 2.41
CA TYR A 108 14.77 8.22 1.20
C TYR A 108 15.79 9.36 1.10
N SER A 109 16.97 9.10 0.54
CA SER A 109 18.05 10.09 0.45
C SER A 109 19.02 9.79 -0.69
N LYS A 110 19.74 10.82 -1.17
CA LYS A 110 20.66 10.68 -2.31
C LYS A 110 22.04 10.22 -1.88
N SER A 111 22.49 10.64 -0.70
CA SER A 111 23.79 10.23 -0.13
C SER A 111 23.66 9.58 1.24
N LYS A 112 24.72 8.86 1.66
CA LYS A 112 24.77 8.22 2.98
C LYS A 112 24.73 9.25 4.12
N ALA A 113 25.42 10.38 3.94
CA ALA A 113 25.51 11.43 4.96
C ALA A 113 24.15 12.11 5.17
N GLU A 114 23.45 12.45 4.08
CA GLU A 114 22.06 12.95 4.15
C GLU A 114 21.15 11.93 4.83
N HIS A 115 21.30 10.64 4.51
CA HIS A 115 20.45 9.61 5.09
C HIS A 115 20.63 9.47 6.61
N GLU A 116 21.86 9.66 7.11
CA GLU A 116 22.12 9.70 8.55
C GLU A 116 21.35 10.81 9.24
N GLU A 117 21.42 12.02 8.67
CA GLU A 117 20.73 13.20 9.17
C GLU A 117 19.20 13.02 9.12
N HIS A 118 18.67 12.56 7.99
CA HIS A 118 17.25 12.31 7.80
C HIS A 118 16.70 11.27 8.77
N LEU A 119 17.43 10.16 8.97
CA LEU A 119 17.06 9.14 9.92
C LEU A 119 17.07 9.68 11.35
N GLY A 120 18.09 10.47 11.72
CA GLY A 120 18.16 11.14 13.02
C GLY A 120 16.94 12.03 13.29
N LYS A 121 16.58 12.89 12.33
CA LYS A 121 15.41 13.78 12.42
C LYS A 121 14.10 13.02 12.64
N ILE A 122 13.89 11.92 11.93
CA ILE A 122 12.66 11.14 12.05
C ILE A 122 12.60 10.38 13.37
N LEU A 123 13.71 9.77 13.80
CA LEU A 123 13.74 9.09 15.09
C LEU A 123 13.53 10.07 16.26
N GLU A 124 14.06 11.28 16.18
CA GLU A 124 13.83 12.34 17.17
C GLU A 124 12.36 12.79 17.18
N LEU A 125 11.77 13.02 16.01
CA LEU A 125 10.37 13.40 15.87
C LEU A 125 9.41 12.33 16.44
N LEU A 126 9.67 11.04 16.14
CA LEU A 126 8.90 9.92 16.68
C LEU A 126 9.03 9.84 18.21
N LYS A 127 10.23 10.09 18.75
CA LYS A 127 10.48 10.13 20.19
C LYS A 127 9.73 11.27 20.87
N GLU A 128 9.73 12.47 20.29
CA GLU A 128 9.00 13.64 20.81
C GLU A 128 7.49 13.36 20.90
N HIS A 129 6.92 12.78 19.85
CA HIS A 129 5.49 12.46 19.77
C HIS A 129 5.13 11.12 20.44
N LYS A 130 6.08 10.44 21.07
CA LYS A 130 5.90 9.13 21.73
C LYS A 130 5.27 8.09 20.79
N LEU A 131 5.69 8.09 19.53
CA LEU A 131 5.32 7.10 18.54
C LEU A 131 6.39 5.99 18.51
N TYR A 132 5.95 4.76 18.69
CA TYR A 132 6.83 3.62 18.87
C TYR A 132 6.86 2.76 17.60
N ALA A 133 8.07 2.56 17.09
CA ALA A 133 8.33 1.63 16.00
C ALA A 133 8.50 0.20 16.50
N LYS A 134 8.17 -0.79 15.66
CA LYS A 134 8.52 -2.19 15.90
C LYS A 134 9.86 -2.48 15.25
N PHE A 135 10.93 -2.40 16.04
CA PHE A 135 12.30 -2.55 15.55
C PHE A 135 12.53 -3.82 14.70
N SER A 136 11.92 -4.96 15.07
CA SER A 136 12.06 -6.22 14.31
C SER A 136 11.42 -6.22 12.92
N LYS A 137 10.67 -5.17 12.56
CA LYS A 137 10.10 -4.95 11.23
C LYS A 137 10.67 -3.71 10.54
N CYS A 138 11.54 -2.96 11.21
CA CYS A 138 12.19 -1.81 10.61
C CYS A 138 13.41 -2.29 9.82
N GLU A 139 13.67 -1.63 8.70
CA GLU A 139 14.79 -1.93 7.81
C GLU A 139 15.54 -0.62 7.58
N PHE A 140 16.87 -0.63 7.72
CA PHE A 140 17.67 0.59 7.66
C PHE A 140 18.80 0.47 6.65
N TRP A 141 19.21 1.60 6.07
CA TRP A 141 20.38 1.70 5.19
C TRP A 141 20.31 0.81 3.95
N LEU A 142 19.10 0.59 3.43
CA LEU A 142 18.86 -0.22 2.25
C LEU A 142 19.30 0.53 0.98
N ARG A 143 19.82 -0.21 0.00
CA ARG A 143 20.05 0.27 -1.37
C ARG A 143 18.86 0.06 -2.28
N GLU A 144 18.02 -0.89 -1.90
CA GLU A 144 16.81 -1.29 -2.59
C GLU A 144 15.75 -1.59 -1.55
N VAL A 145 14.52 -1.12 -1.76
CA VAL A 145 13.42 -1.28 -0.82
C VAL A 145 12.16 -1.78 -1.51
N GLN A 146 11.47 -2.72 -0.87
CA GLN A 146 10.12 -3.12 -1.26
C GLN A 146 9.11 -2.13 -0.69
N PHE A 147 8.45 -1.39 -1.58
CA PHE A 147 7.47 -0.38 -1.19
C PHE A 147 6.25 -0.44 -2.11
N LEU A 148 5.05 -0.53 -1.54
CA LEU A 148 3.77 -0.59 -2.28
C LEU A 148 3.76 -1.66 -3.39
N GLY A 149 4.30 -2.84 -3.12
CA GLY A 149 4.37 -3.94 -4.10
C GLY A 149 5.31 -3.67 -5.29
N HIS A 150 6.20 -2.69 -5.17
CA HIS A 150 7.26 -2.41 -6.14
C HIS A 150 8.60 -2.50 -5.44
N VAL A 151 9.65 -2.71 -6.22
CA VAL A 151 11.04 -2.65 -5.76
C VAL A 151 11.62 -1.32 -6.24
N VAL A 152 12.16 -0.52 -5.34
CA VAL A 152 12.73 0.81 -5.64
C VAL A 152 14.22 0.80 -5.33
N ASN A 153 15.04 1.23 -6.29
CA ASN A 153 16.47 1.38 -6.13
C ASN A 153 17.00 2.59 -6.92
N SER A 154 18.32 2.74 -6.99
CA SER A 154 18.96 3.88 -7.68
C SER A 154 18.73 3.92 -9.19
N GLU A 155 18.34 2.81 -9.82
CA GLU A 155 18.05 2.74 -11.26
C GLU A 155 16.62 3.15 -11.57
N GLY A 156 15.73 3.06 -10.59
CA GLY A 156 14.32 3.41 -10.72
C GLY A 156 13.40 2.42 -10.01
N ILE A 157 12.23 2.21 -10.61
CA ILE A 157 11.17 1.39 -10.04
C ILE A 157 10.98 0.13 -10.87
N HIS A 158 10.93 -0.99 -10.17
CA HIS A 158 10.77 -2.33 -10.68
C HIS A 158 9.49 -2.95 -10.15
N VAL A 159 8.92 -3.89 -10.92
CA VAL A 159 7.84 -4.75 -10.44
C VAL A 159 8.42 -5.73 -9.44
N ASP A 160 7.72 -5.98 -8.33
CA ASP A 160 8.14 -6.98 -7.33
C ASP A 160 8.28 -8.38 -7.99
N PRO A 161 9.46 -9.03 -7.93
CA PRO A 161 9.70 -10.36 -8.51
C PRO A 161 8.70 -11.42 -8.03
N ALA A 162 8.24 -11.34 -6.78
CA ALA A 162 7.24 -12.26 -6.25
C ALA A 162 5.89 -12.10 -6.98
N LYS A 163 5.56 -10.88 -7.41
CA LYS A 163 4.35 -10.59 -8.20
C LYS A 163 4.54 -11.01 -9.65
N ILE A 164 5.73 -10.84 -10.22
CA ILE A 164 6.06 -11.37 -11.56
C ILE A 164 5.87 -12.89 -11.59
N GLU A 165 6.43 -13.61 -10.62
CA GLU A 165 6.29 -15.07 -10.55
C GLU A 165 4.83 -15.51 -10.36
N ALA A 166 4.04 -14.79 -9.55
CA ALA A 166 2.61 -15.06 -9.42
C ALA A 166 1.86 -14.87 -10.75
N ILE A 167 2.21 -13.85 -11.54
CA ILE A 167 1.62 -13.59 -12.86
C ILE A 167 2.04 -14.66 -13.87
N LYS A 168 3.31 -15.03 -13.87
CA LYS A 168 3.88 -16.05 -14.77
C LYS A 168 3.20 -17.40 -14.58
N ASN A 169 2.99 -17.79 -13.34
CA ASN A 169 2.32 -19.05 -12.97
C ASN A 169 0.79 -18.92 -12.88
N TRP A 170 0.21 -17.79 -13.31
CA TRP A 170 -1.22 -17.58 -13.27
C TRP A 170 -1.94 -18.48 -14.29
N ASP A 171 -2.88 -19.29 -13.81
CA ASP A 171 -3.70 -20.19 -14.61
C ASP A 171 -4.67 -19.43 -15.53
N THR A 172 -4.95 -19.96 -16.72
CA THR A 172 -5.91 -19.34 -17.64
C THR A 172 -7.27 -19.16 -16.97
N PRO A 173 -7.78 -17.90 -16.85
CA PRO A 173 -9.06 -17.62 -16.21
C PRO A 173 -10.23 -18.33 -16.91
N ARG A 174 -11.11 -18.94 -16.11
CA ARG A 174 -12.32 -19.64 -16.59
C ARG A 174 -13.60 -18.91 -16.20
N THR A 175 -13.51 -17.88 -15.38
CA THR A 175 -14.65 -17.10 -14.91
C THR A 175 -14.43 -15.60 -15.07
N PRO A 176 -15.50 -14.80 -15.26
CA PRO A 176 -15.40 -13.33 -15.24
C PRO A 176 -14.76 -12.79 -13.96
N THR A 177 -14.95 -13.46 -12.83
CA THR A 177 -14.34 -13.09 -11.54
C THR A 177 -12.83 -13.26 -11.56
N GLU A 178 -12.33 -14.39 -12.09
CA GLU A 178 -10.89 -14.61 -12.26
C GLU A 178 -10.25 -13.60 -13.22
N ILE A 179 -10.94 -13.27 -14.32
CA ILE A 179 -10.47 -12.22 -15.24
C ILE A 179 -10.38 -10.87 -14.52
N ARG A 180 -11.38 -10.49 -13.73
CA ARG A 180 -11.33 -9.24 -12.95
C ARG A 180 -10.17 -9.23 -11.97
N SER A 181 -9.90 -10.35 -11.29
CA SER A 181 -8.74 -10.48 -10.40
C SER A 181 -7.42 -10.30 -11.14
N PHE A 182 -7.25 -10.97 -12.29
CA PHE A 182 -6.06 -10.83 -13.13
C PHE A 182 -5.89 -9.40 -13.66
N LEU A 183 -6.95 -8.82 -14.23
CA LEU A 183 -6.93 -7.45 -14.76
C LEU A 183 -6.71 -6.41 -13.65
N GLY A 184 -7.15 -6.67 -12.42
CA GLY A 184 -6.85 -5.83 -11.26
C GLY A 184 -5.36 -5.78 -10.96
N LEU A 185 -4.70 -6.94 -10.93
CA LEU A 185 -3.25 -7.04 -10.70
C LEU A 185 -2.45 -6.48 -11.89
N ALA A 186 -2.79 -6.87 -13.12
CA ALA A 186 -2.11 -6.38 -14.32
C ALA A 186 -2.33 -4.87 -14.49
N GLY A 187 -3.51 -4.37 -14.13
CA GLY A 187 -3.86 -2.95 -14.14
C GLY A 187 -3.07 -2.13 -13.11
N TYR A 188 -2.68 -2.72 -11.99
CA TYR A 188 -1.80 -2.08 -11.00
C TYR A 188 -0.44 -1.72 -11.62
N TYR A 189 0.12 -2.61 -12.44
CA TYR A 189 1.40 -2.41 -13.14
C TYR A 189 1.25 -1.87 -14.56
N ARG A 190 0.08 -1.32 -14.93
CA ARG A 190 -0.20 -0.84 -16.30
C ARG A 190 0.85 0.12 -16.87
N ARG A 191 1.55 0.89 -16.01
CA ARG A 191 2.58 1.87 -16.41
C ARG A 191 3.80 1.22 -17.07
N PHE A 192 4.08 -0.04 -16.74
CA PHE A 192 5.15 -0.83 -17.33
C PHE A 192 4.77 -1.40 -18.71
N ILE A 193 3.48 -1.34 -19.08
CA ILE A 193 2.93 -2.01 -20.25
C ILE A 193 2.45 -0.97 -21.27
N SER A 194 3.24 -0.76 -22.32
CA SER A 194 2.83 0.07 -23.45
C SER A 194 1.54 -0.47 -24.11
N ASN A 195 0.59 0.42 -24.32
CA ASN A 195 -0.74 0.16 -24.88
C ASN A 195 -1.61 -0.82 -24.06
N PHE A 196 -1.43 -0.88 -22.73
CA PHE A 196 -2.18 -1.78 -21.84
C PHE A 196 -3.68 -1.85 -22.17
N SER A 197 -4.36 -0.70 -22.28
CA SER A 197 -5.81 -0.66 -22.52
C SER A 197 -6.25 -1.33 -23.82
N LYS A 198 -5.41 -1.29 -24.87
CA LYS A 198 -5.71 -1.95 -26.15
C LYS A 198 -5.56 -3.46 -26.02
N ILE A 199 -4.53 -3.92 -25.32
CA ILE A 199 -4.23 -5.34 -25.11
C ILE A 199 -5.27 -5.97 -24.17
N ALA A 200 -5.66 -5.28 -23.09
CA ALA A 200 -6.62 -5.75 -22.10
C ALA A 200 -8.09 -5.70 -22.56
N LEU A 201 -8.38 -5.07 -23.71
CA LEU A 201 -9.75 -4.88 -24.20
C LEU A 201 -10.53 -6.20 -24.40
N PRO A 202 -9.96 -7.25 -25.04
CA PRO A 202 -10.67 -8.53 -25.24
C PRO A 202 -11.04 -9.20 -23.90
N LEU A 203 -10.16 -9.11 -22.91
CA LEU A 203 -10.40 -9.65 -21.57
C LEU A 203 -11.44 -8.83 -20.81
N THR A 204 -11.37 -7.50 -20.94
CA THR A 204 -12.31 -6.58 -20.27
C THR A 204 -13.75 -6.81 -20.76
N LYS A 205 -13.94 -7.12 -22.05
CA LYS A 205 -15.26 -7.49 -22.60
C LYS A 205 -15.88 -8.71 -21.91
N LEU A 206 -15.08 -9.75 -21.62
CA LEU A 206 -15.54 -10.94 -20.90
C LEU A 206 -15.98 -10.68 -19.45
N THR A 207 -15.69 -9.50 -18.90
CA THR A 207 -16.15 -9.12 -17.56
C THR A 207 -17.52 -8.44 -17.55
N GLN A 208 -18.06 -8.09 -18.72
CA GLN A 208 -19.35 -7.40 -18.86
C GLN A 208 -20.52 -8.37 -18.67
N LYS A 209 -21.60 -7.91 -18.03
CA LYS A 209 -22.77 -8.77 -17.72
C LYS A 209 -23.54 -9.20 -18.98
N SER A 210 -23.40 -8.49 -20.08
CA SER A 210 -24.13 -8.70 -21.33
C SER A 210 -23.45 -9.68 -22.29
N GLU A 211 -22.20 -10.07 -22.01
CA GLU A 211 -21.39 -10.89 -22.93
C GLU A 211 -21.28 -12.33 -22.41
N PRO A 212 -21.49 -13.35 -23.26
CA PRO A 212 -21.22 -14.72 -22.89
C PRO A 212 -19.71 -14.91 -22.68
N PHE A 213 -19.35 -15.73 -21.69
CA PHE A 213 -17.95 -16.08 -21.46
C PHE A 213 -17.48 -17.03 -22.55
N VAL A 214 -16.81 -16.49 -23.58
CA VAL A 214 -16.20 -17.27 -24.66
C VAL A 214 -14.71 -16.94 -24.70
N TRP A 215 -13.89 -17.92 -24.35
CA TRP A 215 -12.44 -17.81 -24.38
C TRP A 215 -11.92 -18.31 -25.72
N GLU A 216 -11.57 -17.38 -26.61
CA GLU A 216 -11.02 -17.69 -27.93
C GLU A 216 -9.56 -17.24 -28.04
N GLN A 217 -8.97 -17.42 -29.22
CA GLN A 217 -7.59 -17.04 -29.50
C GLN A 217 -7.29 -15.58 -29.16
N LYS A 218 -8.23 -14.66 -29.40
CA LYS A 218 -8.03 -13.22 -29.10
C LYS A 218 -7.83 -12.95 -27.61
N GLN A 219 -8.52 -13.70 -26.74
CA GLN A 219 -8.41 -13.56 -25.30
C GLN A 219 -7.16 -14.27 -24.78
N GLU A 220 -6.84 -15.45 -25.33
CA GLU A 220 -5.59 -16.14 -25.03
C GLU A 220 -4.37 -15.30 -25.42
N ASP A 221 -4.35 -14.74 -26.63
CA ASP A 221 -3.27 -13.87 -27.10
C ASP A 221 -3.13 -12.63 -26.20
N ALA A 222 -4.25 -11.99 -25.85
CA ALA A 222 -4.24 -10.85 -24.93
C ALA A 222 -3.70 -11.23 -23.54
N PHE A 223 -4.11 -12.38 -23.01
CA PHE A 223 -3.68 -12.88 -21.70
C PHE A 223 -2.18 -13.19 -21.69
N GLN A 224 -1.68 -13.95 -22.67
CA GLN A 224 -0.26 -14.28 -22.77
C GLN A 224 0.59 -13.04 -23.05
N THR A 225 0.13 -12.12 -23.90
CA THR A 225 0.83 -10.86 -24.16
C THR A 225 0.98 -10.03 -22.88
N LEU A 226 -0.07 -9.94 -22.05
CA LEU A 226 0.00 -9.22 -20.78
C LEU A 226 0.95 -9.91 -19.80
N LYS A 227 0.90 -11.25 -19.69
CA LYS A 227 1.83 -12.02 -18.85
C LYS A 227 3.28 -11.78 -19.27
N GLN A 228 3.56 -11.88 -20.56
CA GLN A 228 4.90 -11.66 -21.11
C GLN A 228 5.39 -10.24 -20.83
N LYS A 229 4.60 -9.21 -21.15
CA LYS A 229 4.99 -7.81 -20.91
C LYS A 229 5.20 -7.46 -19.44
N LEU A 230 4.54 -8.16 -18.52
CA LEU A 230 4.75 -8.02 -17.08
C LEU A 230 6.03 -8.72 -16.60
N CYS A 231 6.40 -9.83 -17.23
CA CYS A 231 7.65 -10.53 -16.94
C CYS A 231 8.86 -9.80 -17.53
N ASP A 232 8.69 -9.21 -18.72
CA ASP A 232 9.71 -8.45 -19.43
C ASP A 232 9.61 -6.94 -19.11
N ALA A 233 8.96 -6.58 -18.01
CA ALA A 233 8.68 -5.19 -17.66
C ALA A 233 9.99 -4.40 -17.52
N PRO A 234 10.17 -3.30 -18.27
CA PRO A 234 11.38 -2.50 -18.18
C PRO A 234 11.43 -1.74 -16.85
N ILE A 235 12.63 -1.35 -16.45
CA ILE A 235 12.82 -0.43 -15.33
C ILE A 235 12.18 0.91 -15.69
N LEU A 236 11.29 1.42 -14.84
CA LEU A 236 10.81 2.78 -15.01
C LEU A 236 11.78 3.73 -14.35
N SER A 237 12.52 4.47 -15.19
CA SER A 237 13.25 5.65 -14.75
C SER A 237 12.24 6.66 -14.23
N LEU A 238 12.48 7.16 -13.02
CA LEU A 238 11.71 8.25 -12.47
C LEU A 238 11.98 9.54 -13.28
N PRO A 239 10.92 10.20 -13.81
CA PRO A 239 11.03 11.28 -14.80
C PRO A 239 11.78 12.50 -14.30
#